data_AF-A0A327U5D7-F1
#
_entry.id   AF-A0A327U5D7-F1
#
_cell.length_a   1.000
_cell.length_b   1.000
_cell.length_c   1.000
_cell.angle_alpha   90.00
_cell.angle_beta   90.00
_cell.angle_gamma   90.00
#
_symmetry.space_group_name_H-M   'P 1'
#
loop_
_entity.id
_entity.type
_entity.pdbx_description
1 polymer ?
#
loop_
_entity_poly.entity_id
_entity_poly.type
_entity_poly.pdbx_seq_one_letter_code
_entity_poly.pdbx_strand_id
1 'polypeptide(L)'
;MTVRAVIRHADWTIGVDRTPGASKPVYELECTTCGETSDAAEERTSPEDWALRHTGRNTNHRSYRAIATSFVRVEPAPGNPLYTDAN
;
A
#
# COMPACT_ATOMS: atom_id res chain seq x y z
N MET A 1 11.39 -30.11 -36.99
CA MET A 1 10.18 -29.85 -36.17
C MET A 1 10.21 -28.39 -35.75
N THR A 2 9.19 -27.62 -36.08
CA THR A 2 9.12 -26.18 -35.77
C THR A 2 8.36 -26.01 -34.46
N VAL A 3 8.98 -25.34 -33.46
CA VAL A 3 8.32 -25.05 -32.19
C VAL A 3 7.25 -23.99 -32.45
N ARG A 4 5.97 -24.36 -32.30
CA ARG A 4 4.86 -23.42 -32.34
C ARG A 4 4.66 -22.85 -30.94
N ALA A 5 5.00 -21.58 -30.74
CA ALA A 5 4.72 -20.90 -29.48
C ALA A 5 3.19 -20.77 -29.30
N VAL A 6 2.67 -21.24 -28.18
CA VAL A 6 1.28 -20.99 -27.76
C VAL A 6 1.33 -19.85 -26.76
N ILE A 7 0.82 -18.67 -27.14
CA ILE A 7 0.61 -17.56 -26.22
C ILE A 7 -0.70 -17.86 -25.48
N ARG A 8 -0.63 -18.33 -24.23
CA ARG A 8 -1.80 -18.41 -23.36
C ARG A 8 -1.91 -17.10 -22.58
N HIS A 9 -3.11 -16.50 -22.58
CA HIS A 9 -3.46 -15.55 -21.55
C HIS A 9 -3.46 -16.33 -20.23
N ALA A 10 -2.66 -15.88 -19.26
CA ALA A 10 -2.55 -16.50 -17.96
C ALA A 10 -2.96 -15.47 -16.90
N ASP A 11 -3.81 -15.90 -15.99
CA ASP A 11 -4.36 -15.02 -14.97
C ASP A 11 -3.36 -14.83 -13.82
N TRP A 12 -3.49 -13.68 -13.14
CA TRP A 12 -2.66 -13.27 -12.01
C TRP A 12 -3.56 -12.75 -10.89
N THR A 13 -3.14 -12.93 -9.65
CA THR A 13 -3.78 -12.35 -8.47
C THR A 13 -2.88 -11.27 -7.87
N ILE A 14 -3.48 -10.29 -7.20
CA ILE A 14 -2.76 -9.24 -6.47
C ILE A 14 -3.29 -9.17 -5.03
N GLY A 15 -2.39 -9.05 -4.07
CA GLY A 15 -2.72 -8.92 -2.66
C GLY A 15 -1.64 -8.17 -1.89
N VAL A 16 -1.90 -7.91 -0.61
CA VAL A 16 -0.88 -7.38 0.30
C VAL A 16 0.30 -8.35 0.34
N ASP A 17 1.53 -7.84 0.23
CA ASP A 17 2.71 -8.68 0.38
C ASP A 17 2.83 -9.13 1.85
N ARG A 18 2.77 -10.45 2.04
CA ARG A 18 2.88 -11.10 3.36
C ARG A 18 4.11 -12.00 3.45
N THR A 19 5.02 -11.90 2.49
CA THR A 19 6.22 -12.72 2.50
C THR A 19 7.15 -12.35 3.67
N PRO A 20 7.98 -13.28 4.16
CA PRO A 20 8.93 -12.97 5.21
C PRO A 20 9.82 -11.78 4.83
N GLY A 21 9.79 -10.73 5.64
CA GLY A 21 10.53 -9.49 5.37
C GLY A 21 9.81 -8.47 4.48
N ALA A 22 8.56 -8.71 4.10
CA ALA A 22 7.76 -7.72 3.38
C ALA A 22 7.61 -6.42 4.18
N SER A 23 7.70 -5.29 3.47
CA SER A 23 7.52 -3.96 4.05
C SER A 23 6.09 -3.79 4.61
N LYS A 24 5.98 -3.15 5.78
CA LYS A 24 4.68 -2.80 6.36
C LYS A 24 4.11 -1.55 5.67
N PRO A 25 2.77 -1.36 5.72
CA PRO A 25 2.18 -0.13 5.25
C PRO A 25 2.75 1.10 5.97
N VAL A 26 2.84 2.21 5.25
CA VAL A 26 3.30 3.50 5.78
C VAL A 26 2.15 4.50 5.67
N TYR A 27 1.96 5.31 6.71
CA TYR A 27 0.87 6.27 6.84
C TYR A 27 1.42 7.68 7.05
N GLU A 28 0.76 8.63 6.41
CA GLU A 28 1.04 10.06 6.49
C GLU A 28 -0.29 10.82 6.47
N LEU A 29 -0.33 11.98 7.13
CA LEU A 29 -1.44 12.92 7.01
C LEU A 29 -0.93 14.26 6.48
N GLU A 30 -1.69 14.88 5.59
CA GLU A 30 -1.45 16.21 5.04
C GLU A 30 -2.61 17.14 5.44
N CYS A 31 -2.32 18.30 6.01
CA CYS A 31 -3.33 19.31 6.30
C CYS A 31 -3.80 19.95 4.99
N THR A 32 -5.08 19.84 4.66
CA THR A 32 -5.59 20.41 3.39
C THR A 32 -5.82 21.92 3.45
N THR A 33 -5.56 22.56 4.59
CA THR A 33 -5.63 24.03 4.75
C THR A 33 -4.30 24.70 4.48
N CYS A 34 -3.19 24.16 5.02
CA CYS A 34 -1.86 24.76 4.90
C CYS A 34 -0.83 23.91 4.12
N GLY A 35 -1.14 22.64 3.84
CA GLY A 35 -0.24 21.72 3.11
C GLY A 35 0.87 21.10 3.96
N GLU A 36 0.96 21.40 5.26
CA GLU A 36 1.92 20.72 6.15
C GLU A 36 1.58 19.23 6.29
N THR A 37 2.60 18.40 6.45
CA THR A 37 2.47 16.95 6.56
C THR A 37 3.00 16.45 7.90
N SER A 38 2.45 15.34 8.38
CA SER A 38 3.12 14.53 9.38
C SER A 38 4.37 13.88 8.79
N ASP A 39 5.25 13.37 9.66
CA ASP A 39 6.22 12.36 9.23
C ASP A 39 5.48 11.06 8.83
N ALA A 40 6.16 10.26 7.99
CA ALA A 40 5.70 8.95 7.58
C ALA A 40 5.96 7.91 8.65
N ALA A 41 4.97 7.07 8.98
CA ALA A 41 5.09 6.07 10.03
C ALA A 41 4.40 4.74 9.69
N GLU A 42 4.93 3.63 10.20
CA GLU A 42 4.28 2.31 10.09
C GLU A 42 3.01 2.19 10.96
N GLU A 43 2.90 3.04 11.99
CA GLU A 43 1.74 3.09 12.89
C GLU A 43 0.88 4.32 12.58
N ARG A 44 -0.42 4.11 12.40
CA ARG A 44 -1.40 5.17 12.10
C ARG A 44 -1.51 6.23 13.19
N THR A 45 -1.27 5.84 14.44
CA THR A 45 -1.40 6.69 15.63
C THR A 45 -0.46 7.89 15.57
N SER A 46 0.75 7.73 15.03
CA SER A 46 1.73 8.82 14.98
C SER A 46 1.28 9.99 14.06
N PRO A 47 0.86 9.74 12.80
CA PRO A 47 0.24 10.77 11.97
C PRO A 47 -1.05 11.36 12.57
N GLU A 48 -1.91 10.54 13.18
CA GLU A 48 -3.15 10.98 13.80
C GLU A 48 -2.90 11.92 14.99
N ASP A 49 -1.93 11.59 15.85
CA ASP A 49 -1.48 12.45 16.96
C ASP A 49 -0.93 13.79 16.46
N TRP A 50 -0.20 13.78 15.34
CA TRP A 50 0.25 15.00 14.68
C TRP A 50 -0.94 15.88 14.26
N ALA A 51 -1.97 15.31 13.62
CA ALA A 51 -3.15 16.08 13.19
C ALA A 51 -3.95 16.65 14.37
N LEU A 52 -4.07 15.89 15.47
CA LEU A 52 -4.70 16.37 16.70
C LEU A 52 -3.93 17.56 17.30
N ARG A 53 -2.61 17.47 17.39
CA ARG A 53 -1.75 18.56 17.87
C ARG A 53 -1.76 19.76 16.93
N HIS A 54 -1.76 19.53 15.62
CA HIS A 54 -1.82 20.57 14.59
C HIS A 54 -3.12 21.37 14.69
N THR A 55 -4.25 20.69 14.80
CA THR A 55 -5.56 21.32 15.02
C THR A 55 -5.60 22.10 16.33
N GLY A 56 -5.02 21.55 17.40
CA GLY A 56 -4.94 22.22 18.70
C GLY A 56 -4.16 23.54 18.66
N ARG A 57 -3.16 23.65 17.78
CA ARG A 57 -2.37 24.87 17.57
C ARG A 57 -3.01 25.81 16.54
N ASN A 58 -3.74 25.26 15.58
CA ASN A 58 -4.37 25.97 14.47
C ASN A 58 -5.85 25.57 14.37
N THR A 59 -6.72 26.22 15.16
CA THR A 59 -8.11 25.76 15.36
C THR A 59 -8.99 25.81 14.10
N ASN A 60 -8.56 26.51 13.05
CA ASN A 60 -9.19 26.51 11.72
C ASN A 60 -8.70 25.37 10.80
N HIS A 61 -7.60 24.69 11.12
CA HIS A 61 -7.04 23.57 10.34
C HIS A 61 -7.70 22.25 10.77
N ARG A 62 -8.86 21.93 10.17
CA ARG A 62 -9.72 20.81 10.59
C ARG A 62 -9.93 19.73 9.54
N SER A 63 -9.24 19.83 8.41
CA SER A 63 -9.36 18.88 7.30
C SER A 63 -7.99 18.35 6.92
N TYR A 64 -7.91 17.04 6.73
CA TYR A 64 -6.68 16.31 6.48
C TYR A 64 -6.90 15.29 5.37
N ARG A 65 -5.91 15.16 4.49
CA ARG A 65 -5.79 14.10 3.49
C ARG A 65 -4.97 12.98 4.10
N ALA A 66 -5.52 11.77 4.12
CA ALA A 66 -4.76 10.58 4.49
C ALA A 66 -4.00 10.03 3.28
N ILE A 67 -2.72 9.75 3.47
CA ILE A 67 -1.84 9.12 2.48
C ILE A 67 -1.41 7.79 3.10
N ALA A 68 -1.66 6.69 2.38
CA ALA A 68 -1.29 5.35 2.81
C ALA A 68 -0.53 4.66 1.68
N THR A 69 0.70 4.24 1.97
CA THR A 69 1.52 3.43 1.10
C THR A 69 1.37 1.98 1.51
N SER A 70 0.80 1.17 0.62
CA SER A 70 0.63 -0.28 0.82
C SER A 70 1.56 -1.04 -0.14
N PHE A 71 2.23 -2.06 0.39
CA PHE A 71 3.09 -2.93 -0.39
C PHE A 71 2.30 -4.17 -0.81
N VAL A 72 2.27 -4.43 -2.12
CA VAL A 72 1.48 -5.49 -2.74
C VAL A 72 2.38 -6.43 -3.52
N ARG A 73 1.97 -7.69 -3.60
CA ARG A 73 2.61 -8.72 -4.39
C ARG A 73 1.63 -9.29 -5.39
N VAL A 74 2.14 -9.57 -6.59
CA VAL A 74 1.42 -10.22 -7.68
C VAL A 74 1.89 -11.66 -7.76
N GLU A 75 0.94 -12.59 -7.78
CA GLU A 75 1.21 -14.03 -7.84
C GLU A 75 0.45 -14.68 -9.00
N PRO A 76 0.97 -15.77 -9.57
CA PRO A 76 0.24 -16.53 -10.58
C PRO A 76 -1.13 -16.98 -10.02
N ALA A 77 -2.20 -16.82 -10.79
CA ALA A 77 -3.49 -17.40 -10.41
C ALA A 77 -3.54 -18.91 -10.76
N PRO A 78 -4.47 -19.69 -10.18
CA PRO A 78 -4.69 -21.07 -10.61
C PRO A 78 -4.87 -21.18 -12.14
N GLY A 79 -4.14 -22.10 -12.77
CA GLY A 79 -4.13 -22.26 -14.23
C GLY A 79 -3.06 -21.44 -14.97
N ASN A 80 -2.35 -20.55 -14.27
CA ASN A 80 -1.14 -19.90 -14.79
C ASN A 80 0.01 -20.93 -14.83
N PRO A 81 0.82 -21.00 -15.90
CA PRO A 81 1.95 -21.94 -15.99
C PRO A 81 3.02 -21.79 -14.90
N LEU A 82 3.05 -20.64 -14.22
CA LEU A 82 3.95 -20.37 -13.10
C LEU A 82 3.31 -20.64 -11.73
N TYR A 83 2.04 -21.05 -11.70
CA TYR A 83 1.36 -21.39 -10.47
C TYR A 83 1.93 -22.68 -9.90
N THR A 84 2.54 -22.58 -8.72
CA THR A 84 2.94 -23.73 -7.92
C THR A 84 1.89 -23.95 -6.84
N ASP A 85 1.27 -25.13 -6.80
CA ASP A 85 0.49 -25.55 -5.64
C ASP A 85 1.44 -25.56 -4.42
N ALA A 86 1.34 -24.56 -3.55
CA ALA A 86 2.11 -24.54 -2.31
C ALA A 86 1.66 -25.73 -1.45
N ASN A 87 2.55 -26.69 -1.28
CA ASN A 87 2.39 -27.91 -0.48
C ASN A 87 2.53 -27.59 1.01
#